data_AF-A0A7S1AIZ6-F1
#
_entry.id   AF-A0A7S1AIZ6-F1
#
_cell.length_a   1.000
_cell.length_b   1.000
_cell.length_c   1.000
_cell.angle_alpha   90.00
_cell.angle_beta   90.00
_cell.angle_gamma   90.00
#
_symmetry.space_group_name_H-M   'P 1'
#
loop_
_entity.id
_entity.type
_entity.pdbx_description
1 polymer ?
#
loop_
_entity_poly.entity_id
_entity_poly.type
_entity_poly.pdbx_seq_one_letter_code
_entity_poly.pdbx_strand_id
1 'polypeptide(L)'
;PVGDGSIFRIWFSPNAEAKVRLFFVRPGSPDPTPLDVAVFTIMDIDCGSRRPYYDECETVEVGTDGLLQYIVGNAVIQTHNTATDRFTFTDNHMSGGENNPTSIVLTEEQKKLSVTLVFENLEEVQLR
;
A
#
# COMPACT_ATOMS: atom_id res chain seq x y z
N PRO A 1 -1.41 -12.62 -20.27
CA PRO A 1 -2.72 -13.12 -19.80
C PRO A 1 -2.87 -12.83 -18.30
N VAL A 2 -3.86 -12.02 -17.93
CA VAL A 2 -4.22 -11.78 -16.53
C VAL A 2 -4.96 -13.03 -16.03
N GLY A 3 -4.18 -13.98 -15.51
CA GLY A 3 -4.64 -15.03 -14.60
C GLY A 3 -4.07 -14.70 -13.23
N ASP A 4 -4.79 -15.06 -12.16
CA ASP A 4 -4.54 -14.70 -10.75
C ASP A 4 -5.05 -13.32 -10.35
N GLY A 5 -6.37 -13.17 -10.22
CA GLY A 5 -7.06 -12.22 -9.30
C GLY A 5 -6.65 -10.75 -9.25
N SER A 6 -5.77 -10.29 -10.13
CA SER A 6 -5.10 -8.99 -10.08
C SER A 6 -5.79 -8.04 -11.05
N ILE A 7 -6.18 -6.88 -10.53
CA ILE A 7 -6.85 -5.85 -11.31
C ILE A 7 -5.85 -5.13 -12.24
N PHE A 8 -4.60 -4.94 -11.77
CA PHE A 8 -3.50 -4.42 -12.58
C PHE A 8 -2.14 -4.85 -12.00
N ARG A 9 -1.09 -4.87 -12.84
CA ARG A 9 0.31 -5.11 -12.44
C ARG A 9 1.20 -4.06 -13.13
N ILE A 10 2.06 -3.40 -12.36
CA ILE A 10 3.03 -2.42 -12.88
C ILE A 10 4.44 -2.94 -12.64
N TRP A 11 5.30 -2.88 -13.66
CA TRP A 11 6.71 -3.23 -13.55
C TRP A 11 7.55 -1.95 -13.57
N PHE A 12 8.41 -1.78 -12.57
CA PHE A 12 9.30 -0.64 -12.47
C PHE A 12 10.71 -1.00 -12.92
N SER A 13 11.34 -0.07 -13.64
CA SER A 13 12.79 -0.09 -13.82
C SER A 13 13.46 0.42 -12.53
N PRO A 14 14.75 0.09 -12.29
CA PRO A 14 15.47 0.66 -11.15
C PRO A 14 15.39 2.20 -11.14
N ASN A 15 15.11 2.79 -9.98
CA ASN A 15 14.91 4.23 -9.75
C ASN A 15 13.69 4.85 -10.45
N ALA A 16 12.72 4.05 -10.89
CA ALA A 16 11.46 4.58 -11.37
C ALA A 16 10.51 4.90 -10.22
N GLU A 17 9.80 6.03 -10.31
CA GLU A 17 8.71 6.42 -9.44
C GLU A 17 7.38 6.30 -10.20
N ALA A 18 6.32 5.87 -9.54
CA ALA A 18 4.96 6.03 -10.03
C ALA A 18 4.04 6.60 -8.96
N LYS A 19 3.06 7.36 -9.44
CA LYS A 19 1.93 7.81 -8.65
C LYS A 19 0.70 7.13 -9.20
N VAL A 20 0.05 6.32 -8.38
CA VAL A 20 -1.17 5.60 -8.77
C VAL A 20 -2.37 6.33 -8.17
N ARG A 21 -3.29 6.72 -9.05
CA ARG A 21 -4.59 7.29 -8.68
C ARG A 21 -5.68 6.35 -9.16
N LEU A 22 -6.52 5.89 -8.24
CA LEU A 22 -7.68 5.06 -8.54
C LEU A 22 -8.94 5.83 -8.18
N PHE A 23 -9.92 5.81 -9.08
CA PHE A 23 -11.28 6.30 -8.87
C PHE A 23 -12.25 5.26 -9.39
N PHE A 24 -13.46 5.23 -8.83
CA PHE A 24 -14.46 4.22 -9.13
C PHE A 24 -15.63 4.87 -9.86
N VAL A 25 -16.21 4.18 -10.85
CA VAL A 25 -17.34 4.69 -11.64
C VAL A 25 -18.43 3.63 -11.72
N ARG A 26 -19.69 4.07 -11.83
CA ARG A 26 -20.79 3.15 -12.12
C ARG A 26 -20.78 2.74 -13.60
N PRO A 27 -21.26 1.53 -13.93
CA PRO A 27 -21.45 1.14 -15.32
C PRO A 27 -22.31 2.17 -16.08
N GLY A 28 -21.78 2.71 -17.17
CA GLY A 28 -22.49 3.69 -18.02
C GLY A 28 -22.44 5.14 -17.55
N SER A 29 -21.72 5.45 -16.46
CA SER A 29 -21.42 6.83 -16.05
C SER A 29 -19.91 7.08 -16.08
N PRO A 30 -19.45 8.24 -16.57
CA PRO A 30 -18.06 8.66 -16.43
C PRO A 30 -17.77 9.28 -15.04
N ASP A 31 -18.80 9.51 -14.23
CA ASP A 31 -18.68 10.25 -12.99
C ASP A 31 -18.13 9.35 -11.87
N PRO A 32 -17.15 9.85 -11.09
CA PRO A 32 -16.69 9.16 -9.90
C PRO A 32 -17.85 8.86 -8.95
N THR A 33 -17.82 7.67 -8.36
CA THR A 33 -18.79 7.21 -7.37
C THR A 33 -18.03 6.69 -6.17
N PRO A 34 -18.38 7.12 -4.93
CA PRO A 34 -17.75 6.60 -3.73
C PRO A 34 -17.98 5.10 -3.60
N LEU A 35 -16.96 4.39 -3.13
CA LEU A 35 -17.11 3.06 -2.55
C LEU A 35 -17.54 3.21 -1.10
N ASP A 36 -18.61 2.50 -0.71
CA ASP A 36 -19.06 2.49 0.69
C ASP A 36 -17.94 2.00 1.62
N VAL A 37 -17.22 0.95 1.22
CA VAL A 37 -16.05 0.42 1.92
C VAL A 37 -14.98 0.00 0.90
N ALA A 38 -13.74 0.40 1.14
CA ALA A 38 -12.58 -0.05 0.37
C ALA A 38 -11.47 -0.56 1.30
N VAL A 39 -10.86 -1.68 0.94
CA VAL A 39 -9.77 -2.30 1.72
C VAL A 39 -8.55 -2.47 0.81
N PHE A 40 -7.43 -1.90 1.23
CA PHE A 40 -6.15 -2.04 0.54
C PHE A 40 -5.15 -2.68 1.48
N THR A 41 -4.48 -3.73 1.03
CA THR A 41 -3.33 -4.29 1.73
C THR A 41 -2.07 -3.97 0.93
N ILE A 42 -1.18 -3.21 1.54
CA ILE A 42 0.15 -2.92 1.02
C ILE A 42 1.13 -3.84 1.74
N MET A 43 2.06 -4.39 0.97
CA MET A 43 2.97 -5.46 1.31
C MET A 43 4.34 -5.10 0.77
N ASP A 44 5.37 -5.83 1.22
CA ASP A 44 6.75 -5.66 0.76
C ASP A 44 7.31 -4.28 1.07
N ILE A 45 6.79 -3.64 2.13
CA ILE A 45 7.45 -2.47 2.71
C ILE A 45 8.72 -3.05 3.33
N ASP A 46 9.90 -2.82 2.74
CA ASP A 46 11.15 -3.34 3.27
C ASP A 46 12.28 -2.29 3.31
N CYS A 47 13.34 -2.59 4.04
CA CYS A 47 14.57 -1.80 4.02
C CYS A 47 15.65 -2.57 3.24
N GLY A 48 15.97 -2.10 2.03
CA GLY A 48 16.99 -2.71 1.20
C GLY A 48 18.39 -2.64 1.82
N SER A 49 19.04 -3.78 2.04
CA SER A 49 20.43 -3.83 2.57
C SER A 49 21.49 -4.19 1.52
N ARG A 50 21.10 -4.50 0.28
CA ARG A 50 22.00 -5.09 -0.72
C ARG A 50 22.86 -4.08 -1.50
N ARG A 51 22.67 -2.78 -1.32
CA ARG A 51 23.49 -1.77 -2.02
C ARG A 51 23.94 -0.69 -1.03
N PRO A 52 25.23 -0.37 -0.96
CA PRO A 52 25.78 0.66 -0.05
C PRO A 52 25.36 2.11 -0.39
N TYR A 53 24.29 2.28 -1.17
CA TYR A 53 23.76 3.55 -1.66
C TYR A 53 22.25 3.71 -1.43
N TYR A 54 21.58 2.70 -0.85
CA TYR A 54 20.14 2.72 -0.61
C TYR A 54 19.89 2.36 0.85
N ASP A 55 20.12 3.32 1.75
CA ASP A 55 19.69 3.25 3.16
C ASP A 55 18.21 3.70 3.30
N GLU A 56 17.45 3.68 2.21
CA GLU A 56 16.07 4.14 2.17
C GLU A 56 15.14 2.95 2.41
N CYS A 57 14.45 2.97 3.53
CA CYS A 57 13.33 2.06 3.78
C CYS A 57 12.14 2.50 2.94
N GLU A 58 11.43 1.54 2.37
CA GLU A 58 10.16 1.80 1.71
C GLU A 58 9.14 2.33 2.72
N THR A 59 8.30 3.26 2.28
CA THR A 59 7.29 3.90 3.13
C THR A 59 5.96 3.96 2.42
N VAL A 60 4.88 3.79 3.17
CA VAL A 60 3.51 4.06 2.70
C VAL A 60 2.98 5.27 3.45
N GLU A 61 2.54 6.28 2.71
CA GLU A 61 1.90 7.45 3.30
C GLU A 61 0.42 7.56 2.93
N VAL A 62 -0.44 7.73 3.94
CA VAL A 62 -1.88 7.86 3.76
C VAL A 62 -2.42 9.07 4.53
N GLY A 63 -3.40 9.77 3.95
CA GLY A 63 -4.17 10.79 4.67
C GLY A 63 -5.25 10.16 5.54
N THR A 64 -5.82 10.93 6.46
CA THR A 64 -6.93 10.50 7.33
C THR A 64 -8.30 10.56 6.67
N ASP A 65 -8.44 11.29 5.55
CA ASP A 65 -9.71 11.44 4.84
C ASP A 65 -10.29 10.08 4.43
N GLY A 66 -11.46 9.76 4.99
CA GLY A 66 -12.15 8.49 4.76
C GLY A 66 -11.48 7.27 5.39
N LEU A 67 -10.33 7.40 6.06
CA LEU A 67 -9.65 6.29 6.72
C LEU A 67 -10.39 5.92 8.00
N LEU A 68 -11.06 4.76 7.99
CA LEU A 68 -11.81 4.25 9.15
C LEU A 68 -10.88 3.58 10.17
N GLN A 69 -10.00 2.71 9.67
CA GLN A 69 -9.05 1.97 10.50
C GLN A 69 -7.88 1.47 9.65
N TYR A 70 -6.81 1.09 10.34
CA TYR A 70 -5.69 0.41 9.73
C TYR A 70 -5.23 -0.75 10.63
N ILE A 71 -4.71 -1.81 10.01
CA ILE A 71 -4.13 -2.97 10.68
C ILE A 71 -2.67 -3.03 10.26
N VAL A 72 -1.77 -2.96 11.23
CA VAL A 72 -0.32 -2.93 11.02
C VAL A 72 0.26 -4.25 11.49
N GLY A 73 1.06 -4.88 10.63
CA GLY A 73 1.90 -5.99 11.03
C GLY A 73 2.95 -5.58 12.07
N ASN A 74 3.38 -6.50 12.92
CA ASN A 74 4.23 -6.16 14.07
C ASN A 74 5.67 -5.70 13.70
N ALA A 75 6.10 -5.88 12.45
CA ALA A 75 7.39 -5.39 11.96
C ALA A 75 7.29 -3.96 11.42
N VAL A 76 6.09 -3.47 11.12
CA VAL A 76 5.89 -2.14 10.55
C VAL A 76 5.75 -1.09 11.65
N ILE A 77 6.54 -0.04 11.57
CA ILE A 77 6.47 1.15 12.42
C ILE A 77 5.45 2.11 11.83
N GLN A 78 4.58 2.64 12.69
CA GLN A 78 3.63 3.67 12.33
C GLN A 78 4.02 5.00 12.99
N THR A 79 3.99 6.08 12.21
CA THR A 79 4.08 7.45 12.72
C THR A 79 2.92 8.29 12.20
N HIS A 80 2.55 9.35 12.93
CA HIS A 80 1.50 10.29 12.53
C HIS A 80 2.06 11.71 12.52
N ASN A 81 2.01 12.35 11.37
CA ASN A 81 2.33 13.76 11.23
C ASN A 81 1.05 14.58 11.42
N THR A 82 0.91 15.20 12.59
CA THR A 82 -0.27 16.00 12.94
C THR A 82 -0.38 17.32 12.17
N ALA A 83 0.71 17.81 11.56
CA ALA A 83 0.69 19.05 10.79
C ALA A 83 0.10 18.84 9.38
N THR A 84 0.26 17.66 8.81
CA THR A 84 -0.27 17.28 7.49
C THR A 84 -1.45 16.31 7.58
N ASP A 85 -1.75 15.83 8.77
CA ASP A 85 -2.70 14.76 9.08
C ASP A 85 -2.50 13.50 8.24
N ARG A 86 -1.26 13.02 8.22
CA ARG A 86 -0.85 11.83 7.46
C ARG A 86 -0.21 10.78 8.34
N PHE A 87 -0.56 9.53 8.11
CA PHE A 87 0.15 8.39 8.66
C PHE A 87 1.24 7.95 7.70
N THR A 88 2.41 7.65 8.25
CA THR A 88 3.52 7.03 7.54
C THR A 88 3.79 5.68 8.16
N PHE A 89 3.82 4.65 7.31
CA PHE A 89 4.16 3.29 7.68
C PHE A 89 5.51 2.93 7.06
N THR A 90 6.43 2.44 7.88
CA THR A 90 7.80 2.12 7.47
C THR A 90 8.17 0.78 8.07
N ASP A 91 8.76 -0.12 7.28
CA ASP A 91 9.28 -1.36 7.83
C ASP A 91 10.56 -1.11 8.61
N ASN A 92 10.77 -1.89 9.67
CA ASN A 92 12.03 -1.93 10.42
C ASN A 92 12.78 -3.24 10.23
N HIS A 93 12.21 -4.17 9.47
CA HIS A 93 12.79 -5.45 9.18
C HIS A 93 13.50 -5.41 7.82
N MET A 94 14.61 -6.14 7.74
CA MET A 94 15.26 -6.39 6.46
C MET A 94 14.71 -7.70 5.91
N SER A 95 13.71 -7.62 5.04
CA SER A 95 13.25 -8.75 4.23
C SER A 95 13.94 -8.79 2.87
N GLY A 96 13.94 -9.95 2.24
CA GLY A 96 14.27 -10.11 0.82
C GLY A 96 13.06 -10.53 -0.01
N GLY A 97 13.30 -10.70 -1.31
CA GLY A 97 12.32 -11.06 -2.34
C GLY A 97 11.46 -12.30 -2.06
N GLU A 98 11.89 -13.15 -1.12
CA GLU A 98 11.12 -14.29 -0.61
C GLU A 98 9.86 -13.90 0.18
N ASN A 99 9.75 -12.66 0.63
CA ASN A 99 8.60 -12.16 1.38
C ASN A 99 7.55 -11.46 0.50
N ASN A 100 7.85 -11.24 -0.79
CA ASN A 100 6.92 -10.63 -1.73
C ASN A 100 5.63 -11.45 -1.84
N PRO A 101 4.47 -10.80 -1.99
CA PRO A 101 3.20 -11.49 -2.10
C PRO A 101 3.15 -12.32 -3.39
N THR A 102 2.89 -13.62 -3.26
CA THR A 102 2.66 -14.54 -4.40
C THR A 102 1.18 -14.84 -4.62
N SER A 103 0.31 -14.37 -3.72
CA SER A 103 -1.14 -14.59 -3.70
C SER A 103 -1.84 -13.46 -2.96
N ILE A 104 -3.16 -13.35 -3.16
CA ILE A 104 -4.04 -12.45 -2.39
C ILE A 104 -4.22 -12.90 -0.93
N VAL A 105 -3.96 -14.17 -0.64
CA VAL A 105 -3.96 -14.70 0.73
C VAL A 105 -2.54 -14.67 1.25
N LEU A 106 -2.29 -13.76 2.18
CA LEU A 106 -0.96 -13.57 2.77
C LEU A 106 -0.64 -14.69 3.78
N THR A 107 0.61 -15.14 3.78
CA THR A 107 1.14 -15.97 4.86
C THR A 107 1.28 -15.16 6.15
N GLU A 108 1.46 -15.82 7.29
CA GLU A 108 1.66 -15.10 8.56
C GLU A 108 2.90 -14.22 8.55
N GLU A 109 3.97 -14.61 7.86
CA GLU A 109 5.18 -13.77 7.75
C GLU A 109 4.91 -12.52 6.92
N GLN A 110 4.19 -12.68 5.81
CA GLN A 110 3.77 -11.59 4.95
C GLN A 110 2.84 -10.61 5.67
N LYS A 111 1.92 -11.10 6.51
CA LYS A 111 1.05 -10.24 7.32
C LYS A 111 1.83 -9.33 8.27
N LYS A 112 2.95 -9.81 8.84
CA LYS A 112 3.81 -9.02 9.74
C LYS A 112 4.46 -7.83 9.03
N LEU A 113 4.70 -7.94 7.72
CA LEU A 113 5.35 -6.96 6.86
C LEU A 113 4.34 -6.18 5.99
N SER A 114 3.10 -6.08 6.46
CA SER A 114 2.01 -5.47 5.70
C SER A 114 1.25 -4.41 6.47
N VAL A 115 0.62 -3.53 5.73
CA VAL A 115 -0.34 -2.55 6.23
C VAL A 115 -1.64 -2.76 5.49
N THR A 116 -2.72 -2.98 6.22
CA THR A 116 -4.07 -2.98 5.66
C THR A 116 -4.78 -1.70 6.04
N LEU A 117 -5.26 -0.96 5.05
CA LEU A 117 -5.99 0.28 5.17
C LEU A 117 -7.46 0.04 4.84
N VAL A 118 -8.36 0.50 5.70
CA VAL A 118 -9.80 0.40 5.51
C VAL A 118 -10.38 1.80 5.42
N PHE A 119 -11.03 2.09 4.30
CA PHE A 119 -11.68 3.36 4.04
C PHE A 119 -13.20 3.20 3.96
N GLU A 120 -13.92 4.24 4.36
CA GLU A 120 -15.35 4.41 4.12
C GLU A 120 -15.60 5.62 3.22
N ASN A 121 -16.63 5.53 2.36
CA ASN A 121 -17.03 6.59 1.43
C ASN A 121 -15.86 7.10 0.56
N LEU A 122 -15.06 6.16 0.04
CA LEU A 122 -13.85 6.48 -0.71
C LEU A 122 -14.18 6.78 -2.17
N GLU A 123 -14.03 8.04 -2.59
CA GLU A 123 -14.15 8.44 -4.00
C GLU A 123 -12.84 8.21 -4.78
N GLU A 124 -11.70 8.39 -4.12
CA GLU A 124 -10.38 8.36 -4.73
C GLU A 124 -9.32 7.90 -3.74
N VAL A 125 -8.38 7.08 -4.21
CA VAL A 125 -7.13 6.81 -3.49
C VAL A 125 -5.93 7.29 -4.31
N GLN A 126 -5.00 7.96 -3.63
CA GLN A 126 -3.68 8.29 -4.14
C GLN A 126 -2.64 7.54 -3.32
N LEU A 127 -1.93 6.62 -3.97
CA LEU A 127 -0.80 5.93 -3.39
C LEU A 127 0.50 6.59 -3.90
N ARG A 128 1.40 6.86 -2.95
CA ARG A 128 2.72 7.45 -3.17
C ARG A 128 3.74 6.62 -2.44
#